data_AF-A0A150VBA8-F1
#
_entry.id   AF-A0A150VBA8-F1
#
_cell.length_a   1.000
_cell.length_b   1.000
_cell.length_c   1.000
_cell.angle_alpha   90.00
_cell.angle_beta   90.00
_cell.angle_gamma   90.00
#
_symmetry.space_group_name_H-M   'P 1'
#
loop_
_entity.id
_entity.type
_entity.pdbx_description
1 polymer ?
#
loop_
_entity_poly.entity_id
_entity_poly.type
_entity_poly.pdbx_seq_one_letter_code
_entity_poly.pdbx_strand_id
1 'polypeptide(L)'
;MDQATVASTFGTLGAVCWCVQLLPQIWLNYRRHSAASLSPAFMLFWAGAGVPLGVYNIVASLPLALKIQPQILTCLSLVTWTQCHYYRRQWSVGRAVALGAPVACLLGGIEVGLVWAVRAGMGRGIEAPLILMAVLAAVFLALGVLEQYVAIIRHRSAEGVSFLFCGLDALGDLTSIVAVIYGSRLNVTGLVAYAVELALWMGVFTLGSWYRLRPWVKEWAEKRLGRRAQLAEHTPQHHHHHHHHLHQRQQQHDAELSGAVTIHHLPSASSVFQTPESAHELRPRHHPVAPSQLSGQLPSGGCETSV
;
A
#
# COMPACT_ATOMS: atom_id res chain seq x y z
N MET A 1 15.67 -0.20 32.73
CA MET A 1 14.32 0.40 32.82
C MET A 1 13.51 -0.41 33.80
N ASP A 2 12.79 0.25 34.68
CA ASP A 2 11.79 -0.41 35.53
C ASP A 2 10.61 -0.92 34.69
N GLN A 3 9.94 -1.96 35.17
CA GLN A 3 8.85 -2.63 34.45
C GLN A 3 7.69 -1.67 34.15
N ALA A 4 7.39 -0.74 35.06
CA ALA A 4 6.31 0.23 34.89
C ALA A 4 6.60 1.23 33.75
N THR A 5 7.85 1.69 33.62
CA THR A 5 8.25 2.51 32.47
C THR A 5 8.13 1.73 31.16
N VAL A 6 8.58 0.47 31.11
CA VAL A 6 8.43 -0.37 29.90
C VAL A 6 6.95 -0.49 29.51
N ALA A 7 6.09 -0.87 30.46
CA ALA A 7 4.66 -1.02 30.22
C ALA A 7 4.02 0.28 29.68
N SER A 8 4.35 1.41 30.30
CA SER A 8 3.79 2.72 29.92
C SER A 8 4.28 3.20 28.55
N THR A 9 5.57 3.02 28.25
CA THR A 9 6.17 3.39 26.97
C THR A 9 5.59 2.56 25.83
N PHE A 10 5.58 1.22 25.98
CA PHE A 10 5.08 0.34 24.94
C PHE A 10 3.56 0.48 24.74
N GLY A 11 2.79 0.69 25.82
CA GLY A 11 1.35 0.92 25.71
C GLY A 11 1.02 2.25 25.02
N THR A 12 1.82 3.29 25.28
CA THR A 12 1.68 4.58 24.57
C THR A 12 2.09 4.46 23.11
N LEU A 13 3.17 3.74 22.81
CA LEU A 13 3.61 3.48 21.45
C LEU A 13 2.52 2.76 20.65
N GLY A 14 1.91 1.74 21.25
CA GLY A 14 0.79 1.01 20.62
C GLY A 14 -0.40 1.91 20.34
N ALA A 15 -0.80 2.73 21.32
CA ALA A 15 -1.85 3.72 21.13
C ALA A 15 -1.54 4.71 20.01
N VAL A 16 -0.29 5.19 19.89
CA VAL A 16 0.12 6.10 18.82
C VAL A 16 0.06 5.41 17.47
N CYS A 17 0.56 4.17 17.35
CA CYS A 17 0.45 3.36 16.14
C CYS A 17 -1.01 3.27 15.68
N TRP A 18 -1.92 2.90 16.59
CA TRP A 18 -3.34 2.81 16.27
C TRP A 18 -4.00 4.15 15.93
N CYS A 19 -3.53 5.26 16.50
CA CYS A 19 -4.03 6.60 16.13
C CYS A 19 -3.68 6.96 14.68
N VAL A 20 -2.52 6.54 14.17
CA VAL A 20 -2.03 6.96 12.84
C VAL A 20 -2.25 5.91 11.75
N GLN A 21 -2.61 4.68 12.11
CA GLN A 21 -2.63 3.54 11.20
C GLN A 21 -3.50 3.73 9.95
N LEU A 22 -4.63 4.41 10.06
CA LEU A 22 -5.56 4.59 8.94
C LEU A 22 -5.11 5.71 7.99
N LEU A 23 -4.19 6.59 8.41
CA LEU A 23 -3.72 7.71 7.59
C LEU A 23 -3.07 7.25 6.27
N PRO A 24 -2.16 6.25 6.25
CA PRO A 24 -1.67 5.65 5.02
C PRO A 24 -2.77 5.18 4.07
N GLN A 25 -3.86 4.60 4.57
CA GLN A 25 -4.96 4.11 3.74
C GLN A 25 -5.77 5.27 3.17
N ILE A 26 -6.09 6.28 3.99
CA ILE A 26 -6.79 7.50 3.57
C ILE A 26 -6.01 8.21 2.47
N TRP A 27 -4.69 8.35 2.66
CA TRP A 27 -3.81 8.96 1.68
C TRP A 27 -3.73 8.14 0.38
N LEU A 28 -3.67 6.82 0.48
CA LEU A 28 -3.66 5.93 -0.68
C LEU A 28 -4.95 6.05 -1.50
N ASN A 29 -6.11 6.10 -0.83
CA ASN A 29 -7.42 6.31 -1.47
C ASN A 29 -7.46 7.66 -2.19
N TYR A 30 -6.98 8.72 -1.52
CA TYR A 30 -6.90 10.06 -2.09
C TYR A 30 -6.02 10.09 -3.35
N ARG A 31 -4.80 9.55 -3.27
CA ARG A 31 -3.83 9.55 -4.37
C ARG A 31 -4.31 8.76 -5.60
N ARG A 32 -5.04 7.67 -5.39
CA ARG A 32 -5.52 6.80 -6.47
C ARG A 32 -6.88 7.23 -7.04
N HIS A 33 -7.55 8.18 -6.38
CA HIS A 33 -8.95 8.54 -6.66
C HIS A 33 -9.88 7.32 -6.78
N SER A 34 -9.57 6.25 -6.04
CA SER A 34 -10.27 4.97 -6.10
C SER A 34 -10.17 4.27 -4.76
N ALA A 35 -11.29 3.68 -4.34
CA ALA A 35 -11.43 2.89 -3.12
C ALA A 35 -11.95 1.46 -3.40
N ALA A 36 -11.65 0.93 -4.59
CA ALA A 36 -12.22 -0.33 -5.08
C ALA A 36 -11.88 -1.58 -4.23
N SER A 37 -10.82 -1.51 -3.43
CA SER A 37 -10.23 -2.65 -2.72
C SER A 37 -10.47 -2.67 -1.20
N LEU A 38 -10.95 -1.57 -0.63
CA LEU A 38 -11.26 -1.50 0.79
C LEU A 38 -12.74 -1.83 0.99
N SER A 39 -13.04 -2.73 1.92
CA SER A 39 -14.44 -3.06 2.25
C SER A 39 -15.08 -1.88 2.99
N PRO A 40 -16.20 -1.30 2.52
CA PRO A 40 -16.92 -0.30 3.30
C PRO A 40 -17.50 -0.90 4.59
N ALA A 41 -17.82 -2.21 4.59
CA ALA A 41 -18.31 -2.91 5.78
C ALA A 41 -17.22 -2.99 6.86
N PHE A 42 -15.97 -3.25 6.46
CA PHE A 42 -14.81 -3.21 7.36
C PHE A 42 -14.73 -1.88 8.13
N MET A 43 -14.83 -0.75 7.42
CA MET A 43 -14.79 0.57 8.05
C MET A 43 -15.99 0.83 8.98
N LEU A 44 -17.18 0.30 8.70
CA LEU A 44 -18.32 0.43 9.60
C LEU A 44 -18.17 -0.41 10.87
N PHE A 45 -17.66 -1.64 10.75
CA PHE A 45 -17.36 -2.48 11.92
C PHE A 45 -16.37 -1.78 12.84
N TRP A 46 -15.34 -1.15 12.28
CA TRP A 46 -14.34 -0.41 13.05
C TRP A 46 -14.85 0.89 13.67
N ALA A 47 -15.67 1.66 12.94
CA ALA A 47 -16.36 2.80 13.52
C ALA A 47 -17.27 2.36 14.68
N GLY A 48 -17.97 1.25 14.52
CA GLY A 48 -18.79 0.64 15.56
C GLY A 48 -17.96 0.12 16.74
N ALA A 49 -16.77 -0.45 16.51
CA ALA A 49 -15.89 -0.98 17.54
C ALA A 49 -15.31 0.12 18.44
N GLY A 50 -15.11 1.32 17.89
CA GLY A 50 -14.59 2.45 18.65
C GLY A 50 -15.51 2.89 19.80
N VAL A 51 -16.82 2.68 19.68
CA VAL A 51 -17.79 2.98 20.75
C VAL A 51 -17.55 2.13 22.01
N PRO A 52 -17.71 0.78 21.99
CA PRO A 52 -17.46 -0.03 23.17
C PRO A 52 -16.00 0.04 23.63
N LEU A 53 -15.04 0.21 22.72
CA LEU A 53 -13.63 0.40 23.09
C LEU A 53 -13.41 1.72 23.85
N GLY A 54 -14.03 2.80 23.40
CA GLY A 54 -14.01 4.11 24.06
C GLY A 54 -14.65 4.05 25.44
N VAL A 55 -15.84 3.44 25.55
CA VAL A 55 -16.50 3.19 26.85
C VAL A 55 -15.56 2.43 27.79
N TYR A 56 -14.99 1.30 27.34
CA TYR A 56 -14.07 0.51 28.16
C TYR A 56 -12.88 1.34 28.64
N ASN A 57 -12.18 2.04 27.74
CA ASN A 57 -10.97 2.80 28.06
C ASN A 57 -11.25 3.99 28.99
N ILE A 58 -12.39 4.67 28.81
CA ILE A 58 -12.81 5.79 29.65
C ILE A 58 -13.18 5.30 31.05
N VAL A 59 -13.97 4.24 31.15
CA VAL A 59 -14.52 3.77 32.42
C VAL A 59 -13.47 2.99 33.23
N ALA A 60 -12.66 2.15 32.58
CA ALA A 60 -11.50 1.49 33.19
C ALA A 60 -10.36 2.46 33.54
N SER A 61 -10.52 3.76 33.24
CA SER A 61 -9.59 4.83 33.60
C SER A 61 -8.16 4.62 33.07
N LEU A 62 -8.03 4.07 31.87
CA LEU A 62 -6.75 3.83 31.22
C LEU A 62 -5.98 5.15 30.93
N PRO A 63 -4.67 5.07 30.60
CA PRO A 63 -3.89 6.23 30.18
C PRO A 63 -4.57 7.03 29.06
N LEU A 64 -4.33 8.34 29.04
CA LEU A 64 -5.00 9.28 28.13
C LEU A 64 -4.88 8.87 26.66
N ALA A 65 -3.72 8.34 26.24
CA ALA A 65 -3.50 7.87 24.88
C ALA A 65 -4.52 6.79 24.45
N LEU A 66 -4.81 5.83 25.33
CA LEU A 66 -5.81 4.78 25.08
C LEU A 66 -7.24 5.31 25.14
N LYS A 67 -7.53 6.40 25.86
CA LYS A 67 -8.86 7.03 25.83
C LYS A 67 -9.15 7.79 24.53
N ILE A 68 -8.12 8.42 23.97
CA ILE A 68 -8.23 9.20 22.73
C ILE A 68 -8.24 8.28 21.50
N GLN A 69 -7.48 7.18 21.53
CA GLN A 69 -7.32 6.28 20.39
C GLN A 69 -8.65 5.79 19.76
N PRO A 70 -9.67 5.33 20.52
CA PRO A 70 -10.94 4.86 19.95
C PRO A 70 -11.73 5.97 19.26
N GLN A 71 -11.57 7.22 19.71
CA GLN A 71 -12.19 8.39 19.10
C GLN A 71 -11.59 8.67 17.73
N ILE A 72 -10.25 8.60 17.67
CA ILE A 72 -9.51 8.73 16.42
C ILE A 72 -9.85 7.58 15.47
N LEU A 73 -9.87 6.33 15.96
CA LEU A 73 -10.27 5.16 15.20
C LEU A 73 -11.66 5.34 14.58
N THR A 74 -12.64 5.75 15.38
CA THR A 74 -14.02 5.96 14.93
C THR A 74 -14.08 7.03 13.84
N CYS A 75 -13.44 8.17 14.09
CA CYS A 75 -13.39 9.29 13.15
C CYS A 75 -12.72 8.90 11.83
N LEU A 76 -11.52 8.33 11.87
CA LEU A 76 -10.78 7.93 10.67
C LEU A 76 -11.51 6.82 9.91
N SER A 77 -12.19 5.92 10.61
CA SER A 77 -13.01 4.87 9.98
C SER A 77 -14.20 5.47 9.24
N LEU A 78 -14.92 6.42 9.82
CA LEU A 78 -16.02 7.13 9.15
C LEU A 78 -15.55 7.98 7.97
N VAL A 79 -14.41 8.66 8.09
CA VAL A 79 -13.78 9.39 6.98
C VAL A 79 -13.47 8.43 5.84
N THR A 80 -12.83 7.29 6.13
CA THR A 80 -12.45 6.30 5.13
C THR A 80 -13.68 5.61 4.51
N TRP A 81 -14.71 5.34 5.31
CA TRP A 81 -16.01 4.85 4.82
C TRP A 81 -16.65 5.83 3.85
N THR A 82 -16.62 7.12 4.19
CA THR A 82 -17.12 8.20 3.34
C THR A 82 -16.32 8.30 2.04
N GLN A 83 -14.98 8.17 2.09
CA GLN A 83 -14.14 8.08 0.90
C GLN A 83 -14.53 6.89 0.01
N CYS A 84 -14.86 5.74 0.61
CA CYS A 84 -15.28 4.56 -0.15
C CYS A 84 -16.55 4.84 -0.97
N HIS A 85 -17.54 5.51 -0.39
CA HIS A 85 -18.77 5.87 -1.12
C HIS A 85 -18.53 7.00 -2.13
N TYR A 86 -17.71 8.00 -1.78
CA TYR A 86 -17.32 9.08 -2.68
C TYR A 86 -16.69 8.54 -3.97
N TYR A 87 -15.64 7.72 -3.86
CA TYR A 87 -14.90 7.23 -5.02
C TYR A 87 -15.61 6.09 -5.77
N ARG A 88 -16.42 5.24 -5.09
CA ARG A 88 -17.09 4.09 -5.75
C ARG A 88 -18.47 4.43 -6.30
N ARG A 89 -19.23 5.29 -5.61
CA ARG A 89 -20.63 5.63 -5.95
C ARG A 89 -20.77 7.05 -6.49
N GLN A 90 -19.66 7.77 -6.70
CA GLN A 90 -19.65 9.16 -7.20
C GLN A 90 -20.54 10.09 -6.36
N TRP A 91 -20.57 9.88 -5.05
CA TRP A 91 -21.32 10.75 -4.15
C TRP A 91 -20.70 12.14 -4.15
N SER A 92 -21.52 13.20 -4.11
CA SER A 92 -21.00 14.53 -3.82
C SER A 92 -20.54 14.62 -2.36
N VAL A 93 -19.55 15.47 -2.07
CA VAL A 93 -19.05 15.70 -0.71
C VAL A 93 -20.20 16.06 0.25
N GLY A 94 -21.19 16.83 -0.22
CA GLY A 94 -22.39 17.17 0.56
C GLY A 94 -23.22 15.96 0.98
N ARG A 95 -23.45 14.97 0.09
CA ARG A 95 -24.16 13.73 0.45
C ARG A 95 -23.35 12.87 1.43
N ALA A 96 -22.03 12.83 1.22
CA ALA A 96 -21.10 12.15 2.09
C ALA A 96 -21.14 12.71 3.53
N VAL A 97 -21.10 14.04 3.67
CA VAL A 97 -21.22 14.72 4.98
C VAL A 97 -22.63 14.54 5.56
N ALA A 98 -23.68 14.68 4.75
CA ALA A 98 -25.07 14.54 5.19
C ALA A 98 -25.38 13.16 5.76
N LEU A 99 -24.66 12.11 5.34
CA LEU A 99 -24.81 10.75 5.89
C LEU A 99 -23.79 10.45 6.99
N GLY A 100 -22.53 10.89 6.82
CA GLY A 100 -21.46 10.63 7.78
C GLY A 100 -21.65 11.36 9.12
N ALA A 101 -22.09 12.62 9.09
CA ALA A 101 -22.23 13.41 10.31
C ALA A 101 -23.31 12.88 11.26
N PRO A 102 -24.54 12.52 10.80
CA PRO A 102 -25.52 11.89 11.68
C PRO A 102 -25.06 10.57 12.28
N VAL A 103 -24.33 9.74 11.51
CA VAL A 103 -23.76 8.49 12.02
C VAL A 103 -22.72 8.78 13.11
N ALA A 104 -21.84 9.74 12.89
CA ALA A 104 -20.85 10.15 13.90
C ALA A 104 -21.52 10.66 15.18
N CYS A 105 -22.53 11.53 15.06
CA CYS A 105 -23.29 12.04 16.20
C CYS A 105 -24.03 10.93 16.94
N LEU A 106 -24.62 9.97 16.22
CA LEU A 106 -25.30 8.82 16.82
C LEU A 106 -24.32 7.96 17.61
N LEU A 107 -23.17 7.60 17.01
CA LEU A 107 -22.15 6.80 17.69
C LEU A 107 -21.60 7.50 18.93
N GLY A 108 -21.30 8.80 18.85
CA GLY A 108 -20.87 9.59 20.00
C GLY A 108 -21.93 9.71 21.09
N GLY A 109 -23.20 9.89 20.72
CA GLY A 109 -24.32 9.90 21.67
C GLY A 109 -24.51 8.56 22.38
N ILE A 110 -24.40 7.45 21.65
CA ILE A 110 -24.43 6.09 22.21
C ILE A 110 -23.26 5.90 23.17
N GLU A 111 -22.05 6.29 22.78
CA GLU A 111 -20.87 6.18 23.64
C GLU A 111 -21.06 6.94 24.95
N VAL A 112 -21.48 8.22 24.89
CA VAL A 112 -21.72 9.03 26.10
C VAL A 112 -22.77 8.37 26.99
N GLY A 113 -23.88 7.91 26.42
CA GLY A 113 -24.92 7.20 27.18
C GLY A 113 -24.39 5.93 27.86
N LEU A 114 -23.60 5.13 27.13
CA LEU A 114 -22.99 3.91 27.65
C LEU A 114 -21.94 4.19 28.72
N VAL A 115 -21.12 5.24 28.60
CA VAL A 115 -20.16 5.65 29.64
C VAL A 115 -20.90 5.90 30.95
N TRP A 116 -22.01 6.63 30.92
CA TRP A 116 -22.80 6.92 32.12
C TRP A 116 -23.46 5.66 32.68
N ALA A 117 -24.03 4.82 31.81
CA ALA A 117 -24.69 3.58 32.21
C ALA A 117 -23.71 2.57 32.85
N VAL A 118 -22.55 2.35 32.22
CA VAL A 118 -21.52 1.41 32.72
C VAL A 118 -20.90 1.95 34.00
N ARG A 119 -20.63 3.26 34.12
CA ARG A 119 -20.17 3.87 35.37
C ARG A 119 -21.18 3.67 36.51
N ALA A 120 -22.47 3.85 36.25
CA ALA A 120 -23.51 3.61 37.25
C ALA A 120 -23.56 2.14 37.69
N GLY A 121 -23.33 1.19 36.76
CA GLY A 121 -23.20 -0.23 37.08
C GLY A 121 -21.97 -0.55 37.95
N MET A 122 -20.82 0.03 37.61
CA MET A 122 -19.59 -0.12 38.39
C MET A 122 -19.69 0.48 39.79
N GLY A 123 -20.42 1.60 39.95
CA GLY A 123 -20.72 2.17 41.27
C GLY A 123 -21.51 1.22 42.19
N ARG A 124 -22.14 0.19 41.62
CA ARG A 124 -22.85 -0.89 42.34
C ARG A 124 -22.04 -2.19 42.43
N GLY A 125 -20.77 -2.17 42.04
CA GLY A 125 -19.89 -3.35 42.04
C GLY A 125 -20.16 -4.36 40.91
N ILE A 126 -20.91 -3.98 39.88
CA ILE A 126 -21.22 -4.87 38.74
C ILE A 126 -20.20 -4.60 37.61
N GLU A 127 -19.24 -5.50 37.44
CA GLU A 127 -18.17 -5.37 36.43
C GLU A 127 -18.56 -5.92 35.05
N ALA A 128 -19.59 -6.77 34.97
CA ALA A 128 -20.00 -7.45 33.73
C ALA A 128 -20.25 -6.51 32.53
N PRO A 129 -20.90 -5.33 32.68
CA PRO A 129 -21.07 -4.39 31.58
C PRO A 129 -19.74 -3.86 31.01
N LEU A 130 -18.72 -3.67 31.86
CA LEU A 130 -17.40 -3.22 31.41
C LEU A 130 -16.70 -4.31 30.59
N ILE A 131 -16.76 -5.56 31.06
CA ILE A 131 -16.19 -6.72 30.34
C ILE A 131 -16.91 -6.90 28.99
N LEU A 132 -18.23 -6.75 28.97
CA LEU A 132 -19.02 -6.80 27.74
C LEU A 132 -18.52 -5.77 26.70
N MET A 133 -18.20 -4.54 27.12
CA MET A 133 -17.65 -3.53 26.22
C MET A 133 -16.30 -3.97 25.63
N ALA A 134 -15.40 -4.54 26.43
CA ALA A 134 -14.13 -5.07 25.93
C ALA A 134 -14.34 -6.19 24.90
N VAL A 135 -15.26 -7.12 25.17
CA VAL A 135 -15.57 -8.23 24.26
C VAL A 135 -16.23 -7.73 22.96
N LEU A 136 -17.19 -6.81 23.05
CA LEU A 136 -17.86 -6.24 21.87
C LEU A 136 -16.87 -5.48 20.98
N ALA A 137 -15.94 -4.72 21.58
CA ALA A 137 -14.89 -4.05 20.84
C ALA A 137 -14.02 -5.04 20.07
N ALA A 138 -13.51 -6.08 20.74
CA ALA A 138 -12.68 -7.12 20.11
C ALA A 138 -13.43 -7.86 19.00
N VAL A 139 -14.72 -8.19 19.20
CA VAL A 139 -15.54 -8.86 18.18
C VAL A 139 -15.73 -7.96 16.95
N PHE A 140 -16.04 -6.69 17.12
CA PHE A 140 -16.24 -5.79 15.98
C PHE A 140 -14.94 -5.50 15.22
N LEU A 141 -13.80 -5.36 15.91
CA LEU A 141 -12.49 -5.24 15.27
C LEU A 141 -12.20 -6.49 14.42
N ALA A 142 -12.32 -7.67 15.01
CA ALA A 142 -12.09 -8.95 14.34
C ALA A 142 -13.04 -9.17 13.15
N LEU A 143 -14.34 -8.89 13.30
CA LEU A 143 -15.31 -8.98 12.20
C LEU A 143 -14.95 -8.03 11.06
N GLY A 144 -14.51 -6.82 11.39
CA GLY A 144 -14.01 -5.88 10.41
C GLY A 144 -12.82 -6.46 9.61
N VAL A 145 -11.82 -7.00 10.31
CA VAL A 145 -10.67 -7.61 9.64
C VAL A 145 -11.10 -8.82 8.79
N LEU A 146 -12.05 -9.62 9.27
CA LEU A 146 -12.59 -10.78 8.56
C LEU A 146 -13.32 -10.38 7.25
N GLU A 147 -14.07 -9.29 7.26
CA GLU A 147 -14.63 -8.70 6.04
C GLU A 147 -13.53 -8.35 5.01
N GLN A 148 -12.38 -7.87 5.50
CA GLN A 148 -11.24 -7.57 4.62
C GLN A 148 -10.58 -8.84 4.07
N TYR A 149 -10.52 -9.93 4.82
CA TYR A 149 -10.11 -11.25 4.29
C TYR A 149 -11.02 -11.69 3.15
N VAL A 150 -12.34 -11.64 3.36
CA VAL A 150 -13.33 -12.03 2.35
C VAL A 150 -13.16 -11.17 1.09
N ALA A 151 -12.92 -9.87 1.24
CA ALA A 151 -12.66 -8.97 0.11
C ALA A 151 -11.41 -9.37 -0.68
N ILE A 152 -10.28 -9.64 -0.01
CA ILE A 152 -9.03 -10.06 -0.66
C ILE A 152 -9.23 -11.39 -1.40
N ILE A 153 -9.91 -12.36 -0.78
CA ILE A 153 -10.14 -13.69 -1.36
C ILE A 153 -11.08 -13.59 -2.57
N ARG A 154 -12.18 -12.84 -2.45
CA ARG A 154 -13.17 -12.69 -3.53
C ARG A 154 -12.60 -11.96 -4.74
N HIS A 155 -11.84 -10.89 -4.52
CA HIS A 155 -11.25 -10.11 -5.60
C HIS A 155 -9.92 -10.69 -6.11
N ARG A 156 -9.36 -11.70 -5.44
CA ARG A 156 -8.06 -12.34 -5.77
C ARG A 156 -6.93 -11.32 -5.93
N SER A 157 -7.03 -10.19 -5.24
CA SER A 157 -6.11 -9.07 -5.35
C SER A 157 -6.04 -8.33 -4.02
N ALA A 158 -4.84 -7.88 -3.67
CA ALA A 158 -4.56 -7.05 -2.50
C ALA A 158 -4.16 -5.62 -2.92
N GLU A 159 -4.45 -5.22 -4.16
CA GLU A 159 -3.83 -4.05 -4.77
C GLU A 159 -4.11 -2.72 -4.07
N GLY A 160 -5.18 -2.60 -3.27
CA GLY A 160 -5.42 -1.35 -2.54
C GLY A 160 -5.80 -1.50 -1.07
N VAL A 161 -5.27 -2.53 -0.41
CA VAL A 161 -5.02 -2.45 1.03
C VAL A 161 -3.61 -1.90 1.22
N SER A 162 -3.46 -0.88 2.04
CA SER A 162 -2.15 -0.32 2.38
C SER A 162 -1.41 -1.26 3.34
N PHE A 163 -0.31 -1.86 2.89
CA PHE A 163 0.55 -2.67 3.77
C PHE A 163 1.15 -1.86 4.92
N LEU A 164 1.34 -0.55 4.72
CA LEU A 164 1.79 0.33 5.80
C LEU A 164 0.71 0.48 6.88
N PHE A 165 -0.57 0.54 6.49
CA PHE A 165 -1.68 0.50 7.43
C PHE A 165 -1.68 -0.82 8.22
N CYS A 166 -1.63 -1.97 7.53
CA CYS A 166 -1.60 -3.27 8.19
C CYS A 166 -0.40 -3.42 9.13
N GLY A 167 0.78 -2.94 8.71
CA GLY A 167 1.99 -3.00 9.51
C GLY A 167 1.93 -2.11 10.75
N LEU A 168 1.34 -0.92 10.65
CA LEU A 168 1.16 -0.03 11.81
C LEU A 168 0.16 -0.61 12.82
N ASP A 169 -0.93 -1.23 12.35
CA ASP A 169 -1.90 -1.87 13.23
C ASP A 169 -1.29 -3.07 13.98
N ALA A 170 -0.64 -3.98 13.25
CA ALA A 170 0.09 -5.11 13.83
C ALA A 170 1.20 -4.67 14.80
N LEU A 171 1.88 -3.56 14.51
CA LEU A 171 2.88 -2.99 15.41
C LEU A 171 2.23 -2.45 16.70
N GLY A 172 1.04 -1.87 16.58
CA GLY A 172 0.22 -1.45 17.72
C GLY A 172 -0.13 -2.62 18.64
N ASP A 173 -0.56 -3.74 18.09
CA ASP A 173 -0.84 -4.97 18.83
C ASP A 173 0.42 -5.53 19.49
N LEU A 174 1.51 -5.66 18.72
CA LEU A 174 2.77 -6.21 19.22
C LEU A 174 3.30 -5.40 20.40
N THR A 175 3.32 -4.06 20.28
CA THR A 175 3.80 -3.18 21.34
C THR A 175 2.88 -3.23 22.56
N SER A 176 1.57 -3.33 22.35
CA SER A 176 0.60 -3.45 23.45
C SER A 176 0.66 -4.80 24.17
N ILE A 177 0.98 -5.89 23.48
CA ILE A 177 1.27 -7.19 24.10
C ILE A 177 2.48 -7.08 25.05
N VAL A 178 3.56 -6.45 24.58
CA VAL A 178 4.74 -6.18 25.43
C VAL A 178 4.32 -5.33 26.64
N ALA A 179 3.51 -4.29 26.43
CA ALA A 179 3.03 -3.45 27.52
C ALA A 179 2.28 -4.22 28.61
N VAL A 180 1.39 -5.14 28.21
CA VAL A 180 0.59 -5.96 29.14
C VAL A 180 1.47 -6.97 29.89
N ILE A 181 2.45 -7.60 29.21
CA ILE A 181 3.35 -8.58 29.83
C ILE A 181 4.21 -7.94 30.93
N TYR A 182 4.69 -6.71 30.70
CA TYR A 182 5.51 -5.96 31.67
C TYR A 182 4.67 -5.15 32.67
N GLY A 183 3.33 -5.20 32.58
CA GLY A 183 2.43 -4.56 33.52
C GLY A 183 2.43 -5.23 34.89
N SER A 184 2.11 -4.47 35.94
CA SER A 184 2.06 -4.97 37.32
C SER A 184 0.93 -5.98 37.56
N ARG A 185 -0.09 -6.00 36.70
CA ARG A 185 -1.17 -7.00 36.66
C ARG A 185 -1.37 -7.46 35.24
N LEU A 186 -1.40 -8.78 35.05
CA LEU A 186 -1.67 -9.39 33.76
C LEU A 186 -3.17 -9.26 33.43
N ASN A 187 -3.49 -8.38 32.48
CA ASN A 187 -4.81 -8.30 31.89
C ASN A 187 -4.94 -9.35 30.79
N VAL A 188 -5.37 -10.56 31.15
CA VAL A 188 -5.50 -11.70 30.22
C VAL A 188 -6.47 -11.37 29.08
N THR A 189 -7.59 -10.70 29.37
CA THR A 189 -8.57 -10.32 28.35
C THR A 189 -7.95 -9.41 27.29
N GLY A 190 -7.22 -8.38 27.72
CA GLY A 190 -6.51 -7.47 26.81
C GLY A 190 -5.40 -8.19 26.03
N LEU A 191 -4.63 -9.05 26.70
CA LEU A 191 -3.56 -9.83 26.07
C LEU A 191 -4.10 -10.74 24.95
N VAL A 192 -5.20 -11.45 25.22
CA VAL A 192 -5.85 -12.32 24.22
C VAL A 192 -6.40 -11.50 23.07
N ALA A 193 -7.05 -10.36 23.34
CA ALA A 193 -7.55 -9.47 22.29
C ALA A 193 -6.42 -9.00 21.36
N TYR A 194 -5.32 -8.46 21.91
CA TYR A 194 -4.18 -8.01 21.11
C TYR A 194 -3.50 -9.17 20.36
N ALA A 195 -3.40 -10.36 20.96
CA ALA A 195 -2.81 -11.52 20.29
C ALA A 195 -3.66 -12.02 19.11
N VAL A 196 -4.98 -12.00 19.26
CA VAL A 196 -5.92 -12.38 18.18
C VAL A 196 -5.86 -11.36 17.04
N GLU A 197 -5.93 -10.06 17.35
CA GLU A 197 -5.79 -8.99 16.34
C GLU A 197 -4.46 -9.09 15.60
N LEU A 198 -3.34 -9.28 16.32
CA LEU A 198 -2.03 -9.47 15.72
C LEU A 198 -2.03 -10.67 14.75
N ALA A 199 -2.61 -11.80 15.16
CA ALA A 199 -2.69 -12.99 14.31
C ALA A 199 -3.53 -12.73 13.05
N LEU A 200 -4.67 -12.04 13.20
CA LEU A 200 -5.51 -11.63 12.07
C LEU A 200 -4.75 -10.73 11.11
N TRP A 201 -4.01 -9.74 11.60
CA TRP A 201 -3.21 -8.85 10.76
C TRP A 201 -2.05 -9.53 10.07
N MET A 202 -1.34 -10.42 10.77
CA MET A 202 -0.28 -11.22 10.16
C MET A 202 -0.80 -12.08 9.01
N GLY A 203 -2.01 -12.63 9.14
CA GLY A 203 -2.62 -13.37 8.03
C GLY A 203 -3.12 -12.47 6.90
N VAL A 204 -3.65 -11.26 7.15
CA VAL A 204 -3.97 -10.28 6.09
C VAL A 204 -2.69 -9.90 5.34
N PHE A 205 -1.61 -9.65 6.08
CA PHE A 205 -0.32 -9.30 5.52
C PHE A 205 0.24 -10.42 4.65
N THR A 206 0.18 -11.66 5.13
CA THR A 206 0.65 -12.86 4.39
C THR A 206 -0.18 -13.09 3.14
N LEU A 207 -1.51 -13.10 3.27
CA LEU A 207 -2.44 -13.32 2.15
C LEU A 207 -2.33 -12.19 1.12
N GLY A 208 -2.24 -10.94 1.59
CA GLY A 208 -2.08 -9.78 0.75
C GLY A 208 -0.76 -9.81 -0.02
N SER A 209 0.34 -10.12 0.67
CA SER A 209 1.67 -10.24 0.06
C SER A 209 1.69 -11.35 -0.99
N TRP A 210 1.04 -12.48 -0.73
CA TRP A 210 0.91 -13.58 -1.68
C TRP A 210 0.22 -13.18 -2.98
N TYR A 211 -0.93 -12.52 -2.90
CA TYR A 211 -1.65 -12.07 -4.09
C TYR A 211 -0.92 -10.95 -4.85
N ARG A 212 -0.11 -10.13 -4.16
CA ARG A 212 0.69 -9.07 -4.79
C ARG A 212 1.97 -9.57 -5.44
N LEU A 213 2.66 -10.54 -4.83
CA LEU A 213 3.93 -11.06 -5.32
C LEU A 213 3.75 -12.06 -6.47
N ARG A 214 2.67 -12.85 -6.49
CA ARG A 214 2.41 -13.84 -7.54
C ARG A 214 2.52 -13.33 -8.99
N PRO A 215 1.82 -12.25 -9.39
CA PRO A 215 1.93 -11.74 -10.76
C PRO A 215 3.35 -11.21 -11.06
N TRP A 216 3.96 -10.50 -10.10
CA TRP A 216 5.32 -9.98 -10.25
C TRP A 216 6.37 -11.07 -10.42
N VAL A 217 6.28 -12.15 -9.62
CA VAL A 217 7.19 -13.31 -9.73
C VAL A 217 7.01 -14.01 -11.08
N LYS A 218 5.76 -14.15 -11.55
CA LYS A 218 5.47 -14.75 -12.86
C LYS A 218 6.07 -13.92 -14.00
N GLU A 219 5.84 -12.61 -14.01
CA GLU A 219 6.43 -11.70 -15.01
C GLU A 219 7.97 -11.71 -14.97
N TRP A 220 8.56 -11.74 -13.78
CA TRP A 220 10.01 -11.80 -13.62
C TRP A 220 10.59 -13.13 -14.14
N ALA A 221 9.91 -14.24 -13.87
CA ALA A 221 10.31 -15.57 -14.35
C ALA A 221 10.21 -15.64 -15.88
N GLU A 222 9.12 -15.16 -16.47
CA GLU A 222 8.94 -15.08 -17.92
C GLU A 222 9.99 -14.18 -18.58
N LYS A 223 10.28 -13.00 -18.01
CA LYS A 223 11.37 -12.12 -18.48
C LYS A 223 12.75 -12.78 -18.40
N ARG A 224 13.02 -13.57 -17.35
CA ARG A 224 14.28 -14.33 -17.23
C ARG A 224 14.36 -15.49 -18.22
N LEU A 225 13.28 -16.22 -18.42
CA LEU A 225 13.20 -17.30 -19.41
C LEU A 225 13.39 -16.77 -20.83
N GLY A 226 12.70 -15.69 -21.20
CA GLY A 226 12.88 -15.02 -22.50
C GLY A 226 14.31 -14.51 -22.71
N ARG A 227 14.93 -13.90 -21.69
CA ARG A 227 16.32 -13.43 -21.77
C ARG A 227 17.32 -14.58 -21.93
N ARG A 228 17.08 -15.73 -21.29
CA ARG A 228 17.88 -16.96 -21.47
C ARG A 228 17.72 -17.57 -22.86
N ALA A 229 16.50 -17.60 -23.40
CA ALA A 229 16.24 -18.08 -24.76
C ALA A 229 16.96 -17.22 -25.81
N GLN A 230 16.92 -15.89 -25.68
CA GLN A 230 17.63 -14.95 -26.57
C GLN A 230 19.16 -15.14 -26.52
N LEU A 231 19.72 -15.37 -25.33
CA LEU A 231 21.16 -15.65 -25.16
C LEU A 231 21.59 -16.99 -25.76
N ALA A 232 20.72 -18.01 -25.71
CA ALA A 232 20.98 -19.29 -26.35
C ALA A 232 20.95 -19.20 -27.88
N GLU A 233 20.10 -18.33 -28.44
CA GLU A 233 19.98 -18.10 -29.88
C GLU A 233 21.12 -17.24 -30.44
N HIS A 234 21.68 -16.32 -29.64
CA HIS A 234 22.83 -15.47 -30.02
C HIS A 234 24.21 -16.08 -29.68
N THR A 235 24.27 -17.31 -29.18
CA THR A 235 25.54 -18.04 -29.08
C THR A 235 25.92 -18.52 -30.49
N PRO A 236 26.98 -17.99 -31.13
CA PRO A 236 27.33 -18.44 -32.47
C PRO A 236 27.67 -19.93 -32.42
N GLN A 237 27.09 -20.70 -33.33
CA GLN A 237 27.49 -22.08 -33.63
C GLN A 237 28.92 -22.10 -34.21
N HIS A 238 29.92 -21.77 -33.41
CA HIS A 238 31.30 -22.14 -33.68
C HIS A 238 31.46 -23.58 -33.23
N HIS A 239 31.03 -24.56 -34.04
CA HIS A 239 31.51 -25.96 -34.03
C HIS A 239 30.74 -26.79 -35.07
N HIS A 240 31.10 -26.69 -36.37
CA HIS A 240 31.07 -27.82 -37.33
C HIS A 240 31.46 -27.41 -38.77
N HIS A 241 32.62 -26.76 -38.95
CA HIS A 241 33.20 -26.63 -40.31
C HIS A 241 34.72 -26.77 -40.25
N HIS A 242 35.19 -27.99 -39.97
CA HIS A 242 36.62 -28.30 -40.13
C HIS A 242 36.95 -29.62 -40.84
N HIS A 243 35.96 -30.35 -41.37
CA HIS A 243 36.19 -31.65 -42.01
C HIS A 243 36.02 -31.70 -43.54
N HIS A 244 35.67 -30.61 -44.22
CA HIS A 244 35.45 -30.63 -45.68
C HIS A 244 36.65 -30.22 -46.56
N HIS A 245 37.77 -29.77 -45.99
CA HIS A 245 38.88 -29.19 -46.78
C HIS A 245 40.01 -30.15 -47.18
N LEU A 246 39.96 -31.43 -46.82
CA LEU A 246 41.01 -32.39 -47.20
C LEU A 246 40.81 -33.02 -48.58
N HIS A 247 39.60 -32.96 -49.15
CA HIS A 247 39.32 -33.53 -50.48
C HIS A 247 39.37 -32.52 -51.64
N GLN A 248 39.54 -31.23 -51.37
CA GLN A 248 39.65 -30.18 -52.41
C GLN A 248 41.09 -29.77 -52.74
N ARG A 249 42.09 -30.16 -51.93
CA ARG A 249 43.50 -29.77 -52.14
C ARG A 249 44.26 -30.57 -53.19
N GLN A 250 43.72 -31.69 -53.68
CA GLN A 250 44.44 -32.60 -54.58
C GLN A 250 44.06 -32.46 -56.07
N GLN A 251 42.99 -31.72 -56.39
CA GLN A 251 42.60 -31.43 -57.79
C GLN A 251 42.94 -30.00 -58.24
N GLN A 252 43.40 -29.13 -57.35
CA GLN A 252 43.81 -27.75 -57.66
C GLN A 252 45.33 -27.54 -57.69
N HIS A 253 46.14 -28.54 -57.31
CA HIS A 253 47.61 -28.40 -57.25
C HIS A 253 48.33 -28.60 -58.60
N ASP A 254 47.68 -29.19 -59.61
CA ASP A 254 48.29 -29.43 -60.93
C ASP A 254 47.99 -28.34 -61.97
N ALA A 255 47.19 -27.33 -61.63
CA ALA A 255 46.79 -26.26 -62.56
C ALA A 255 47.30 -24.85 -62.21
N GLU A 256 47.97 -24.66 -61.07
CA GLU A 256 48.42 -23.34 -60.59
C GLU A 256 49.94 -23.24 -60.36
N LEU A 257 50.72 -24.08 -61.04
CA LEU A 257 52.19 -23.99 -61.08
C LEU A 257 52.73 -23.07 -62.20
N SER A 258 51.86 -22.25 -62.80
CA SER A 258 52.25 -21.32 -63.87
C SER A 258 51.57 -19.96 -63.69
N GLY A 259 52.13 -19.12 -62.81
CA GLY A 259 51.81 -17.70 -62.80
C GLY A 259 51.91 -17.00 -61.45
N ALA A 260 53.12 -16.53 -61.13
CA ALA A 260 53.43 -15.33 -60.33
C ALA A 260 52.63 -15.11 -59.02
N VAL A 261 53.20 -15.40 -57.85
CA VAL A 261 54.06 -14.47 -57.08
C VAL A 261 53.49 -13.05 -57.04
N THR A 262 52.89 -12.66 -55.91
CA THR A 262 53.23 -11.44 -55.13
C THR A 262 52.54 -11.50 -53.76
N ILE A 263 53.37 -11.46 -52.72
CA ILE A 263 53.05 -11.38 -51.30
C ILE A 263 52.77 -9.92 -50.95
N HIS A 264 51.77 -9.60 -50.11
CA HIS A 264 51.88 -8.49 -49.14
C HIS A 264 50.89 -8.57 -47.95
N HIS A 265 51.46 -9.01 -46.83
CA HIS A 265 51.30 -8.66 -45.41
C HIS A 265 50.13 -7.77 -44.90
N LEU A 266 49.41 -8.32 -43.90
CA LEU A 266 48.87 -7.62 -42.72
C LEU A 266 50.01 -7.30 -41.70
N PRO A 267 49.87 -6.23 -40.90
CA PRO A 267 49.78 -6.41 -39.44
C PRO A 267 48.74 -5.44 -38.80
N SER A 268 47.86 -5.87 -37.89
CA SER A 268 48.10 -6.25 -36.49
C SER A 268 48.65 -5.12 -35.61
N ALA A 269 47.78 -4.49 -34.80
CA ALA A 269 48.05 -3.87 -33.49
C ALA A 269 46.76 -3.21 -32.97
N SER A 270 46.06 -3.77 -31.98
CA SER A 270 46.19 -3.43 -30.56
C SER A 270 46.00 -1.94 -30.24
N SER A 271 44.83 -1.58 -29.71
CA SER A 271 44.74 -0.45 -28.78
C SER A 271 43.61 -0.71 -27.78
N VAL A 272 44.08 -1.10 -26.59
CA VAL A 272 43.37 -1.32 -25.35
C VAL A 272 43.34 0.03 -24.63
N PHE A 273 42.15 0.50 -24.29
CA PHE A 273 41.86 1.70 -23.48
C PHE A 273 42.42 3.04 -23.97
N GLN A 274 41.51 3.92 -24.41
CA GLN A 274 41.52 5.34 -24.05
C GLN A 274 40.18 6.01 -24.40
N THR A 275 39.41 6.37 -23.36
CA THR A 275 38.54 7.56 -23.38
C THR A 275 39.41 8.80 -23.50
N PRO A 276 39.00 9.84 -24.23
CA PRO A 276 38.59 11.04 -23.51
C PRO A 276 37.46 11.86 -24.16
N GLU A 277 37.02 12.78 -23.33
CA GLU A 277 36.02 13.83 -23.43
C GLU A 277 36.32 14.90 -24.50
N SER A 278 35.25 15.46 -25.08
CA SER A 278 35.08 16.82 -25.63
C SER A 278 35.88 17.30 -26.87
N ALA A 279 35.15 17.53 -27.97
CA ALA A 279 35.25 18.70 -28.88
C ALA A 279 33.99 18.68 -29.77
N HIS A 280 32.98 19.54 -29.57
CA HIS A 280 32.81 20.89 -30.11
C HIS A 280 32.81 20.99 -31.65
N GLU A 281 31.88 21.83 -32.16
CA GLU A 281 31.71 22.32 -33.56
C GLU A 281 30.80 21.48 -34.49
N LEU A 282 29.86 21.99 -35.32
CA LEU A 282 29.47 23.34 -35.77
C LEU A 282 28.08 23.26 -36.46
N ARG A 283 27.19 24.23 -36.16
CA ARG A 283 26.09 24.93 -36.93
C ARG A 283 25.58 24.42 -38.33
N PRO A 284 24.37 24.85 -38.85
CA PRO A 284 23.76 26.18 -38.69
C PRO A 284 22.22 26.30 -38.52
N ARG A 285 21.82 27.52 -38.14
CA ARG A 285 20.47 28.10 -38.00
C ARG A 285 19.79 28.32 -39.35
N HIS A 286 18.45 28.21 -39.39
CA HIS A 286 17.57 29.02 -40.26
C HIS A 286 16.24 29.37 -39.57
N HIS A 287 16.04 30.67 -39.36
CA HIS A 287 14.77 31.44 -39.30
C HIS A 287 14.92 32.50 -40.42
N PRO A 288 13.87 33.14 -40.99
CA PRO A 288 12.68 33.66 -40.28
C PRO A 288 11.36 33.70 -41.11
N VAL A 289 10.33 34.33 -40.51
CA VAL A 289 9.36 35.28 -41.11
C VAL A 289 7.87 34.96 -40.82
N ALA A 290 7.21 35.93 -40.18
CA ALA A 290 5.76 36.10 -40.03
C ALA A 290 5.16 36.82 -41.24
N PRO A 291 3.82 36.84 -41.40
CA PRO A 291 3.18 38.15 -41.47
C PRO A 291 1.82 38.24 -40.77
N SER A 292 1.35 39.48 -40.72
CA SER A 292 0.33 40.08 -39.87
C SER A 292 -1.01 40.34 -40.55
N GLN A 293 -2.06 40.43 -39.72
CA GLN A 293 -3.32 41.22 -39.83
C GLN A 293 -4.44 40.76 -40.79
N LEU A 294 -5.68 40.60 -40.28
CA LEU A 294 -6.72 41.65 -40.28
C LEU A 294 -8.07 41.17 -39.67
N SER A 295 -8.68 42.05 -38.87
CA SER A 295 -10.11 42.38 -38.70
C SER A 295 -11.20 41.33 -38.41
N GLY A 296 -12.06 41.65 -37.42
CA GLY A 296 -13.46 41.22 -37.45
C GLY A 296 -14.26 41.23 -36.13
N GLN A 297 -14.67 42.43 -35.68
CA GLN A 297 -15.97 42.74 -35.03
C GLN A 297 -16.42 42.03 -33.73
N LEU A 298 -16.47 42.83 -32.67
CA LEU A 298 -17.49 42.78 -31.59
C LEU A 298 -18.84 43.34 -32.11
N PRO A 299 -19.96 42.97 -31.47
CA PRO A 299 -20.70 44.02 -30.79
C PRO A 299 -21.20 43.67 -29.37
N SER A 300 -21.45 44.78 -28.68
CA SER A 300 -22.03 45.05 -27.38
C SER A 300 -23.44 44.52 -27.12
N GLY A 301 -23.72 44.22 -25.84
CA GLY A 301 -24.85 44.77 -25.09
C GLY A 301 -26.23 44.10 -25.27
N GLY A 302 -26.83 43.69 -24.15
CA GLY A 302 -28.23 43.27 -24.12
C GLY A 302 -28.63 42.62 -22.82
N CYS A 303 -29.06 43.44 -21.87
CA CYS A 303 -29.77 43.06 -20.65
C CYS A 303 -31.16 42.51 -21.00
N GLU A 304 -31.60 41.39 -20.41
CA GLU A 304 -33.04 41.13 -20.26
C GLU A 304 -33.33 40.21 -19.04
N THR A 305 -34.27 40.69 -18.24
CA THR A 305 -34.87 40.10 -17.04
C THR A 305 -36.37 39.92 -17.27
N SER A 306 -36.99 38.94 -16.59
CA SER A 306 -38.43 38.57 -16.56
C SER A 306 -38.82 37.54 -17.63
N VAL A 307 -39.58 36.48 -17.37
CA VAL A 307 -40.60 36.16 -16.35
C VAL A 307 -40.43 34.71 -15.90
#